data_AF-A0A2D3WFK3-F1
#
_entry.id   AF-A0A2D3WFK3-F1
#
_cell.length_a   1.000
_cell.length_b   1.000
_cell.length_c   1.000
_cell.angle_alpha   90.00
_cell.angle_beta   90.00
_cell.angle_gamma   90.00
#
_symmetry.space_group_name_H-M   'P 1'
#
loop_
_entity.id
_entity.type
_entity.pdbx_description
1 polymer ?
#
loop_
_entity_poly.entity_id
_entity_poly.type
_entity_poly.pdbx_seq_one_letter_code
_entity_poly.pdbx_strand_id
1 'polypeptide(L)'
;MCIDGDVLELDFDMDLEEIKALTLFVKDRLAYIEEIVIFPSKEGLPTSSSLWALLWCLKQEKPSLKIDAIDKIPLDLGVFGTLYWNSHE
;
A
#
# COMPACT_ATOMS: atom_id res chain seq x y z
N MET A 1 21.93 10.94 13.76
CA MET A 1 20.83 11.77 13.21
C MET A 1 19.77 10.77 12.79
N CYS A 2 18.74 10.58 13.61
CA CYS A 2 17.61 9.71 13.27
C CYS A 2 16.63 10.61 12.51
N ILE A 3 16.52 10.39 11.21
CA ILE A 3 15.41 10.94 10.44
C ILE A 3 14.25 10.02 10.84
N ASP A 4 13.30 10.52 11.62
CA ASP A 4 12.05 9.80 11.84
C ASP A 4 11.36 9.72 10.47
N GLY A 5 11.29 8.52 9.90
CA GLY A 5 10.60 8.28 8.64
C GLY A 5 9.11 8.51 8.78
N ASP A 6 8.48 9.00 7.71
CA ASP A 6 7.04 9.21 7.70
C ASP A 6 6.31 7.86 7.52
N VAL A 7 5.26 7.66 8.32
CA VAL A 7 4.28 6.58 8.14
C VAL A 7 3.12 7.13 7.33
N LEU A 8 2.84 6.49 6.19
CA LEU A 8 1.71 6.84 5.34
C LEU A 8 0.55 5.89 5.61
N GLU A 9 -0.51 6.45 6.15
CA GLU A 9 -1.75 5.76 6.45
C GLU A 9 -2.73 5.90 5.29
N LEU A 10 -3.19 4.78 4.75
CA LEU A 10 -4.09 4.73 3.60
C LEU A 10 -5.35 3.94 3.93
N ASP A 11 -6.49 4.42 3.44
CA ASP A 11 -7.74 3.69 3.51
C ASP A 11 -7.84 2.66 2.38
N PHE A 12 -8.46 1.51 2.66
CA PHE A 12 -8.58 0.43 1.69
C PHE A 12 -9.61 0.69 0.58
N ASP A 13 -10.55 1.59 0.82
CA ASP A 13 -11.67 1.93 -0.06
C ASP A 13 -11.42 3.18 -0.94
N MET A 14 -10.16 3.62 -1.08
CA MET A 14 -9.79 4.73 -1.95
C MET A 14 -10.20 4.53 -3.42
N ASP A 15 -10.86 5.52 -4.00
CA ASP A 15 -11.26 5.51 -5.40
C ASP A 15 -10.10 5.84 -6.38
N LEU A 16 -10.38 5.78 -7.67
CA LEU A 16 -9.36 5.99 -8.70
C LEU A 16 -8.81 7.44 -8.72
N GLU A 17 -9.61 8.45 -8.40
CA GLU A 17 -9.15 9.84 -8.38
C GLU A 17 -8.25 10.08 -7.17
N GLU A 18 -8.62 9.52 -6.02
CA GLU A 18 -7.81 9.53 -4.79
C GLU A 18 -6.47 8.82 -5.00
N ILE A 19 -6.48 7.65 -5.65
CA ILE A 19 -5.24 6.92 -5.98
C ILE A 19 -4.33 7.72 -6.93
N LYS A 20 -4.89 8.45 -7.90
CA LYS A 20 -4.09 9.33 -8.78
C LYS A 20 -3.46 10.48 -8.00
N ALA A 21 -4.23 11.11 -7.11
CA ALA A 21 -3.72 12.18 -6.24
C ALA A 21 -2.60 11.65 -5.33
N LEU A 22 -2.80 10.46 -4.76
CA LEU A 22 -1.80 9.77 -3.94
C LEU A 22 -0.52 9.48 -4.73
N THR A 23 -0.64 9.02 -5.98
CA THR A 23 0.53 8.74 -6.85
C THR A 23 1.39 9.99 -7.04
N LEU A 24 0.77 11.14 -7.30
CA LEU A 24 1.48 12.42 -7.44
C LEU A 24 2.10 12.87 -6.10
N PHE A 25 1.38 12.69 -5.00
CA PHE A 25 1.85 13.05 -3.66
C PHE A 25 3.08 12.24 -3.23
N VAL A 26 3.05 10.92 -3.44
CA VAL A 26 4.12 10.01 -3.01
C VAL A 26 5.37 10.19 -3.86
N LYS A 27 5.24 10.51 -5.16
CA LYS A 27 6.37 10.62 -6.08
C LYS A 27 7.50 11.52 -5.58
N ASP A 28 7.17 12.68 -5.01
CA ASP A 28 8.16 13.64 -4.51
C ASP A 28 8.61 13.37 -3.06
N ARG A 29 7.94 12.45 -2.37
CA ARG A 29 8.09 12.19 -0.93
C ARG A 29 8.55 10.78 -0.58
N LEU A 30 8.60 9.89 -1.56
CA LEU A 30 8.94 8.47 -1.40
C LEU A 30 10.28 8.25 -0.67
N ALA A 31 11.24 9.17 -0.86
CA ALA A 31 12.51 9.13 -0.17
C ALA A 31 12.36 9.10 1.37
N TYR A 32 11.36 9.79 1.92
CA TYR A 32 11.15 9.99 3.36
C TYR A 32 10.13 9.03 3.97
N ILE A 33 9.27 8.41 3.16
CA ILE A 33 8.27 7.45 3.63
C ILE A 33 8.95 6.13 3.94
N GLU A 34 8.86 5.64 5.17
CA GLU A 34 9.46 4.36 5.58
C GLU A 34 8.45 3.23 5.68
N GLU A 35 7.19 3.55 5.91
CA GLU A 35 6.13 2.58 6.13
C GLU A 35 4.82 3.05 5.51
N ILE A 36 4.12 2.13 4.85
CA ILE A 36 2.73 2.32 4.41
C ILE A 36 1.85 1.34 5.16
N VAL A 37 0.89 1.87 5.89
CA VAL A 37 -0.12 1.10 6.63
C VAL A 37 -1.46 1.26 5.91
N ILE A 38 -2.10 0.13 5.64
CA ILE A 38 -3.42 0.10 5.00
C ILE A 38 -4.45 -0.24 6.07
N PHE A 39 -5.40 0.65 6.28
CA PHE A 39 -6.53 0.41 7.16
C PHE A 39 -7.65 -0.30 6.42
N PRO A 40 -8.14 -1.44 6.94
CA PRO A 40 -9.27 -2.12 6.33
C PRO A 40 -10.50 -1.22 6.33
N SER A 41 -11.18 -1.11 5.19
CA SER A 41 -12.45 -0.42 5.13
C SER A 41 -13.49 -1.14 5.99
N LYS A 42 -14.53 -0.44 6.43
CA LYS A 42 -15.61 -1.03 7.25
C LYS A 42 -16.28 -2.23 6.59
N GLU A 43 -16.23 -2.31 5.25
CA GLU A 43 -16.77 -3.42 4.47
C GLU A 43 -15.68 -4.41 3.99
N GLY A 44 -14.40 -4.12 4.22
CA GLY A 44 -13.27 -4.97 3.84
C GLY A 44 -13.03 -5.07 2.33
N LEU A 45 -13.62 -4.16 1.54
CA LEU A 45 -13.60 -4.22 0.08
C LEU A 45 -12.53 -3.28 -0.47
N PRO A 46 -11.62 -3.79 -1.32
CA PRO A 46 -10.81 -2.91 -2.16
C PRO A 46 -11.72 -2.37 -3.26
N THR A 47 -11.93 -1.06 -3.30
CA THR A 47 -12.73 -0.40 -4.34
C THR A 47 -12.00 -0.37 -5.68
N SER A 48 -10.66 -0.46 -5.68
CA SER A 48 -9.85 -0.40 -6.89
C SER A 48 -8.59 -1.26 -6.81
N SER A 49 -8.34 -2.05 -7.86
CA SER A 49 -7.07 -2.77 -8.05
C SER A 49 -5.89 -1.84 -8.31
N SER A 50 -6.14 -0.56 -8.58
CA SER A 50 -5.09 0.43 -8.86
C SER A 50 -4.27 0.77 -7.61
N LEU A 51 -4.86 0.66 -6.41
CA LEU A 51 -4.13 0.85 -5.15
C LEU A 51 -3.05 -0.21 -5.00
N TRP A 52 -3.37 -1.47 -5.30
CA TRP A 52 -2.41 -2.58 -5.28
C TRP A 52 -1.29 -2.39 -6.30
N ALA A 53 -1.64 -1.98 -7.52
CA ALA A 53 -0.64 -1.70 -8.54
C ALA A 53 0.32 -0.58 -8.11
N LEU A 54 -0.20 0.48 -7.48
CA LEU A 54 0.61 1.58 -6.94
C LEU A 54 1.55 1.08 -5.84
N LEU A 55 1.04 0.38 -4.84
CA LEU A 55 1.84 -0.13 -3.72
C LEU A 55 2.97 -1.04 -4.20
N TRP A 56 2.70 -1.89 -5.19
CA TRP A 56 3.71 -2.73 -5.82
C TRP A 56 4.78 -1.90 -6.53
N CYS A 57 4.39 -0.90 -7.32
CA CYS A 57 5.35 0.01 -7.97
C CYS A 57 6.22 0.75 -6.95
N LEU A 58 5.64 1.24 -5.84
CA LEU A 58 6.38 1.91 -4.77
C LEU A 58 7.39 0.97 -4.10
N LYS A 59 7.02 -0.30 -3.88
CA LYS A 59 7.93 -1.32 -3.36
C LYS A 59 9.09 -1.62 -4.33
N GLN A 60 8.84 -1.60 -5.64
CA GLN A 60 9.91 -1.75 -6.63
C GLN A 60 10.85 -0.55 -6.67
N GLU A 61 10.33 0.67 -6.59
CA GLU A 61 11.16 1.88 -6.57
C GLU A 61 11.96 2.01 -5.27
N LYS A 62 11.36 1.67 -4.13
CA LYS A 62 12.01 1.66 -2.81
C LYS A 62 11.81 0.31 -2.11
N PRO A 63 12.71 -0.67 -2.32
CA PRO A 63 12.61 -2.00 -1.70
C PRO A 63 12.64 -2.01 -0.17
N SER A 64 13.22 -0.97 0.44
CA SER A 64 13.28 -0.79 1.90
C SER A 64 11.98 -0.28 2.52
N LEU A 65 11.00 0.15 1.71
CA LEU A 65 9.69 0.60 2.16
C LEU A 65 8.93 -0.56 2.78
N LYS A 66 8.48 -0.43 4.03
CA LYS A 66 7.67 -1.45 4.70
C LYS A 66 6.22 -1.33 4.24
N ILE A 67 5.68 -2.39 3.68
CA ILE A 67 4.25 -2.46 3.31
C ILE A 67 3.75 -3.80 3.78
N ASP A 68 3.17 -3.86 4.98
CA ASP A 68 2.71 -5.11 5.58
C ASP A 68 1.71 -5.85 4.70
N ALA A 69 0.88 -5.13 3.93
CA ALA A 69 -0.08 -5.72 3.02
C ALA A 69 0.54 -6.49 1.83
N ILE A 70 1.80 -6.20 1.47
CA ILE A 70 2.57 -6.91 0.44
C ILE A 70 3.55 -7.90 1.10
N ASP A 71 4.20 -7.47 2.18
CA ASP A 71 5.28 -8.21 2.84
C ASP A 71 4.75 -9.39 3.68
N LYS A 72 3.56 -9.26 4.29
CA LYS A 72 2.93 -10.31 5.10
C LYS A 72 1.84 -11.01 4.30
N ILE A 73 2.21 -12.16 3.74
CA ILE A 73 1.27 -13.13 3.19
C ILE A 73 0.89 -14.10 4.32
N PRO A 74 -0.40 -14.42 4.53
CA PRO A 74 -1.56 -13.99 3.75
C PRO A 74 -2.29 -12.75 4.29
N LEU A 75 -2.96 -12.03 3.39
CA LEU A 75 -3.90 -10.97 3.77
C LEU A 75 -5.32 -11.53 3.83
N ASP A 76 -5.97 -11.42 4.99
CA ASP A 76 -7.37 -11.81 5.16
C ASP A 76 -8.29 -10.65 4.73
N LEU A 77 -9.07 -10.87 3.66
CA LEU A 77 -10.06 -9.94 3.14
C LEU A 77 -11.47 -10.25 3.66
N GLY A 78 -11.61 -11.13 4.67
CA GLY A 78 -12.87 -11.48 5.29
C GLY A 78 -13.82 -12.15 4.30
N VAL A 79 -14.76 -11.38 3.74
CA VAL A 79 -15.81 -11.86 2.82
C VAL A 79 -15.24 -12.46 1.54
N PHE A 80 -14.12 -11.91 1.06
CA PHE A 80 -13.46 -12.38 -0.17
C PHE A 80 -12.44 -13.49 0.09
N GLY A 81 -12.32 -13.93 1.35
CA GLY A 81 -11.35 -14.93 1.77
C GLY A 81 -9.94 -14.38 1.84
N THR A 82 -8.97 -15.23 1.56
CA THR A 82 -7.56 -14.95 1.81
C THR A 82 -6.81 -14.67 0.51
N LEU A 83 -6.18 -13.50 0.42
CA LEU A 83 -5.34 -13.13 -0.71
C LEU A 83 -3.90 -13.60 -0.48
N TYR A 84 -3.38 -14.36 -1.44
CA TYR A 84 -1.99 -14.80 -1.48
C TYR A 84 -1.27 -14.07 -2.60
N TRP A 85 -0.14 -13.45 -2.27
CA TRP A 85 0.77 -12.88 -3.26
C TRP A 85 1.91 -13.85 -3.50
N ASN A 86 2.11 -14.28 -4.74
CA ASN A 86 3.26 -15.10 -5.11
C ASN A 86 4.14 -14.26 -6.05
N SER A 87 5.21 -13.67 -5.52
CA SER A 87 6.24 -13.06 -6.35
C SER A 87 7.21 -14.14 -6.80
N HIS A 88 7.35 -14.34 -8.12
CA HIS A 88 8.44 -15.10 -8.69
C HIS A 88 9.57 -14.12 -9.06
N GLU A 89 10.79 -14.39 -8.59
CA GLU A 89 12.01 -13.65 -8.96
C GLU A 89 12.30 -13.71 -10.47
#